data_AF-A0A820K8I6-F1
#
_entry.id   AF-A0A820K8I6-F1
#
_cell.length_a   1.000
_cell.length_b   1.000
_cell.length_c   1.000
_cell.angle_alpha   90.00
_cell.angle_beta   90.00
_cell.angle_gamma   90.00
#
_symmetry.space_group_name_H-M   'P 1'
#
loop_
_entity.id
_entity.type
_entity.pdbx_description
1 polymer ?
#
loop_
_entity_poly.entity_id
_entity_poly.type
_entity_poly.pdbx_seq_one_letter_code
_entity_poly.pdbx_strand_id
1 'polypeptide(L)'
;MHSTDVGGPYRDSITRICSDICSTRLSLFILCPNGRTQSGLNRDRWIPNVFPPNKSIPTKIKEQYRFIGQLMGMAIRQKHYLDLKFAVLFW
;
A
#
# COMPACT_ATOMS: atom_id res chain seq x y z
N MET A 1 -12.00 0.42 36.23
CA MET A 1 -12.80 0.57 35.01
C MET A 1 -11.85 0.39 33.83
N HIS A 2 -11.81 -0.81 33.26
CA HIS A 2 -10.82 -1.19 32.25
C HIS A 2 -11.36 -0.76 30.88
N SER A 3 -10.90 0.39 30.38
CA SER A 3 -11.23 0.83 29.02
C SER A 3 -10.50 -0.06 28.03
N THR A 4 -11.14 -1.13 27.59
CA THR A 4 -10.64 -1.97 26.51
C THR A 4 -10.64 -1.11 25.25
N ASP A 5 -9.46 -0.72 24.77
CA ASP A 5 -9.29 -0.02 23.51
C ASP A 5 -9.64 -0.97 22.35
N VAL A 6 -10.93 -1.11 22.07
CA VAL A 6 -11.44 -2.00 21.01
C VAL A 6 -10.92 -1.56 19.62
N GLY A 7 -10.41 -0.32 19.51
CA GLY A 7 -9.80 0.20 18.30
C GLY A 7 -8.35 -0.23 18.09
N GLY A 8 -7.63 -0.67 19.12
CA GLY A 8 -6.22 -1.06 19.05
C GLY A 8 -5.95 -2.15 18.01
N PRO A 9 -6.58 -3.35 18.11
CA PRO A 9 -6.34 -4.45 17.17
C PRO A 9 -6.70 -4.10 15.71
N TYR A 10 -7.74 -3.29 15.50
CA TYR A 10 -8.11 -2.81 14.17
C TYR A 10 -7.03 -1.89 13.61
N ARG A 11 -6.60 -0.88 14.36
CA ARG A 11 -5.53 0.06 13.94
C ARG A 11 -4.20 -0.66 13.70
N ASP A 12 -3.87 -1.63 14.55
CA ASP A 12 -2.67 -2.47 14.39
C ASP A 12 -2.73 -3.27 13.10
N SER A 13 -3.89 -3.83 12.77
CA SER A 13 -4.09 -4.57 11.52
C SER A 13 -3.92 -3.67 10.30
N ILE A 14 -4.51 -2.47 10.31
CA ILE A 14 -4.35 -1.49 9.22
C ILE A 14 -2.88 -1.06 9.08
N THR A 15 -2.18 -0.86 10.19
CA THR A 15 -0.76 -0.47 10.21
C THR A 15 0.10 -1.56 9.59
N ARG A 16 -0.14 -2.83 9.94
CA ARG A 16 0.56 -3.98 9.35
C ARG A 16 0.28 -4.10 7.85
N ILE A 17 -0.97 -3.90 7.42
CA ILE A 17 -1.33 -3.91 6.00
C ILE A 17 -0.57 -2.81 5.24
N CYS A 18 -0.52 -1.58 5.77
CA CYS A 18 0.24 -0.49 5.14
C CYS A 18 1.74 -0.81 5.06
N SER A 19 2.30 -1.40 6.12
CA SER A 19 3.69 -1.87 6.15
C SER A 19 3.96 -2.94 5.09
N ASP A 20 3.06 -3.91 4.94
CA ASP A 20 3.19 -4.97 3.94
C ASP A 20 3.11 -4.43 2.51
N ILE A 21 2.20 -3.49 2.24
CA ILE A 21 2.07 -2.79 0.96
C ILE A 21 3.35 -2.01 0.62
N CYS A 22 3.95 -1.35 1.60
CA CYS A 22 5.20 -0.60 1.45
C CYS A 22 6.43 -1.45 1.81
N SER A 23 6.44 -2.72 1.39
CA SER A 23 7.56 -3.66 1.61
C SER A 23 7.77 -4.55 0.40
N THR A 24 8.85 -5.33 0.41
CA THR A 24 9.13 -6.36 -0.61
C THR A 24 8.36 -7.66 -0.37
N ARG A 25 7.51 -7.75 0.65
CA ARG A 25 6.74 -8.98 0.98
C ARG A 25 5.64 -9.28 -0.03
N LEU A 26 5.08 -8.24 -0.64
CA LEU A 26 4.04 -8.34 -1.66
C LEU A 26 4.61 -7.91 -3.01
N SER A 27 4.41 -8.71 -4.06
CA SER A 27 4.81 -8.37 -5.43
C SER A 27 3.84 -7.40 -6.13
N LEU A 28 3.19 -6.53 -5.34
CA LEU A 28 2.19 -5.57 -5.80
C LEU A 28 2.79 -4.19 -6.00
N PHE A 29 3.65 -3.73 -5.10
CA PHE A 29 4.31 -2.44 -5.25
C PHE A 29 5.82 -2.61 -5.23
N ILE A 30 6.51 -1.71 -5.90
CA ILE A 30 7.96 -1.65 -5.94
C ILE A 30 8.44 -0.27 -5.52
N LEU A 31 9.62 -0.22 -4.92
CA LEU A 31 10.26 1.05 -4.61
C LEU A 31 10.54 1.84 -5.90
N CYS A 32 10.28 3.14 -5.86
CA CYS A 32 10.55 4.02 -6.99
C CYS A 32 12.00 3.88 -7.49
N PRO A 33 12.28 4.12 -8.79
CA PRO A 33 13.64 4.15 -9.32
C PRO A 33 14.61 4.99 -8.48
N ASN A 34 14.14 6.15 -7.99
CA ASN A 34 14.89 7.06 -7.12
C ASN A 34 15.27 6.42 -5.77
N GLY A 35 14.40 5.58 -5.20
CA GLY A 35 14.70 4.84 -3.98
C GLY A 35 15.71 3.71 -4.22
N ARG A 36 15.60 3.02 -5.34
CA ARG A 36 16.54 1.95 -5.73
C ARG A 36 17.94 2.47 -6.01
N THR A 37 18.05 3.66 -6.60
CA THR A 37 19.32 4.34 -6.92
C THR A 37 19.76 5.31 -5.82
N GLN A 38 19.00 5.41 -4.72
CA GLN A 38 19.21 6.35 -3.61
C GLN A 38 19.45 7.81 -4.05
N SER A 39 18.82 8.23 -5.14
CA SER A 39 19.08 9.49 -5.82
C SER A 39 17.84 10.38 -5.87
N GLY A 40 18.00 11.70 -5.75
CA GLY A 40 16.90 12.67 -5.91
C GLY A 40 15.83 12.61 -4.83
N LEU A 41 14.61 13.05 -5.16
CA LEU A 41 13.41 13.03 -4.29
C LEU A 41 12.65 11.70 -4.41
N ASN A 42 11.69 11.44 -3.51
CA ASN A 42 10.82 10.25 -3.52
C ASN A 42 11.56 8.91 -3.32
N ARG A 43 12.65 8.90 -2.55
CA ARG A 43 13.46 7.69 -2.29
C ARG A 43 12.74 6.65 -1.44
N ASP A 44 11.78 7.08 -0.64
CA ASP A 44 10.96 6.25 0.24
C ASP A 44 9.58 5.91 -0.37
N ARG A 45 9.37 6.27 -1.64
CA ARG A 45 8.06 6.14 -2.29
C ARG A 45 7.91 4.87 -3.10
N TRP A 46 6.69 4.36 -3.15
CA TRP A 46 6.30 3.12 -3.80
C TRP A 46 5.40 3.40 -5.00
N ILE A 47 5.54 2.56 -6.04
CA ILE A 47 4.73 2.59 -7.26
C ILE A 47 4.17 1.19 -7.56
N PRO A 48 3.04 1.08 -8.26
CA PRO A 48 2.52 -0.21 -8.72
C PRO A 48 3.58 -0.99 -9.49
N ASN A 49 3.63 -2.31 -9.26
CA ASN A 49 4.53 -3.19 -9.98
C ASN A 49 4.09 -3.30 -11.45
N VAL A 50 5.05 -3.19 -12.37
CA VAL A 50 4.80 -3.20 -13.81
C VAL A 50 4.80 -4.63 -14.31
N PHE A 51 3.71 -5.03 -14.96
CA PHE A 51 3.62 -6.33 -15.64
C PHE A 51 4.05 -6.18 -17.10
N PRO A 52 4.72 -7.20 -17.69
CA PRO A 52 5.08 -7.16 -19.10
C PRO A 52 3.86 -6.90 -19.98
N PRO A 53 3.93 -5.99 -20.96
CA PRO A 53 2.77 -5.57 -21.76
C PRO A 53 2.18 -6.71 -22.59
N ASN A 54 2.97 -7.75 -22.86
CA ASN A 54 2.58 -8.94 -23.59
C ASN A 54 2.01 -10.07 -22.72
N LYS A 55 1.86 -9.85 -21.40
CA LYS A 55 1.31 -10.84 -20.46
C LYS A 55 0.08 -10.30 -19.77
N SER A 56 -0.95 -11.14 -19.70
CA SER A 56 -2.12 -10.83 -18.87
C SER A 56 -1.72 -10.83 -17.39
N ILE A 57 -2.21 -9.84 -16.65
CA ILE A 57 -2.03 -9.77 -15.19
C ILE A 57 -2.80 -10.95 -14.55
N PRO A 58 -2.18 -11.78 -13.70
CA PRO A 58 -2.88 -12.89 -13.04
C PRO A 58 -4.10 -12.40 -12.24
N THR A 59 -5.20 -13.15 -12.29
CA THR A 59 -6.45 -12.80 -11.59
C THR A 59 -6.22 -12.54 -10.10
N LYS A 60 -5.39 -13.35 -9.43
CA LYS A 60 -5.04 -13.17 -8.01
C LYS A 60 -4.44 -11.79 -7.73
N ILE A 61 -3.58 -11.29 -8.61
CA ILE A 61 -2.96 -9.96 -8.48
C ILE A 61 -4.02 -8.87 -8.66
N LYS A 62 -4.91 -9.02 -9.66
CA LYS A 62 -6.02 -8.07 -9.89
C LYS A 62 -6.92 -7.95 -8.65
N GLU A 63 -7.28 -9.07 -8.05
CA GLU A 63 -8.09 -9.10 -6.82
C GLU A 63 -7.36 -8.47 -5.62
N GLN A 64 -6.04 -8.67 -5.51
CA GLN A 64 -5.25 -8.02 -4.45
C GLN A 64 -5.22 -6.49 -4.61
N TYR A 65 -5.02 -5.98 -5.83
CA TYR A 65 -5.13 -4.54 -6.09
C TYR A 65 -6.54 -4.01 -5.82
N ARG A 66 -7.57 -4.77 -6.19
CA ARG A 66 -8.97 -4.42 -5.90
C ARG A 66 -9.21 -4.29 -4.40
N PHE A 67 -8.71 -5.23 -3.61
CA PHE A 67 -8.78 -5.19 -2.15
C PHE A 67 -8.10 -3.92 -1.58
N ILE A 68 -6.91 -3.57 -2.06
CA ILE A 68 -6.20 -2.35 -1.62
C ILE A 68 -7.02 -1.10 -1.97
N GLY A 69 -7.58 -1.03 -3.18
CA GLY A 69 -8.46 0.08 -3.57
C GLY A 69 -9.71 0.20 -2.68
N GLN A 70 -10.32 -0.93 -2.32
CA GLN A 70 -11.44 -0.95 -1.37
C GLN A 70 -11.04 -0.47 0.02
N LEU A 71 -9.88 -0.92 0.52
CA LEU A 71 -9.31 -0.49 1.80
C LEU A 71 -9.07 1.03 1.82
N MET A 72 -8.46 1.57 0.76
CA MET A 72 -8.26 3.02 0.60
C MET A 72 -9.59 3.77 0.59
N GLY A 73 -10.58 3.28 -0.17
CA GLY A 73 -11.91 3.89 -0.22
C GLY A 73 -12.62 3.87 1.13
N MET A 74 -12.48 2.78 1.90
CA MET A 74 -13.00 2.71 3.28
C MET A 74 -12.32 3.73 4.18
N ALA A 75 -11.00 3.83 4.13
CA ALA A 75 -10.24 4.75 4.96
C ALA A 75 -10.61 6.21 4.69
N ILE A 76 -10.76 6.60 3.41
CA ILE A 76 -11.21 7.94 3.02
C ILE A 76 -12.59 8.24 3.61
N ARG A 77 -13.57 7.33 3.45
CA ARG A 77 -14.94 7.53 3.97
C ARG A 77 -15.00 7.61 5.49
N GLN A 78 -14.16 6.86 6.19
CA GLN A 78 -14.10 6.82 7.65
C GLN A 78 -13.16 7.88 8.24
N LYS A 79 -12.50 8.69 7.40
CA LYS A 79 -11.45 9.64 7.82
C LYS A 79 -10.33 8.95 8.61
N HIS A 80 -10.01 7.72 8.24
CA HIS A 80 -8.89 6.97 8.77
C HIS A 80 -7.64 7.25 7.95
N TYR A 81 -6.52 7.44 8.62
CA TYR A 81 -5.23 7.63 7.98
C TYR A 81 -4.60 6.28 7.63
N LEU A 82 -4.12 6.16 6.40
CA LEU A 82 -3.28 5.05 5.95
C LEU A 82 -1.87 5.57 5.72
N ASP A 83 -0.86 4.96 6.34
CA ASP A 83 0.56 5.31 6.11
C ASP A 83 1.07 4.68 4.80
N LEU A 84 0.46 5.09 3.68
CA LEU A 84 0.81 4.64 2.34
C LEU A 84 1.79 5.63 1.71
N LYS A 85 3.01 5.16 1.44
CA LYS A 85 4.09 5.98 0.91
C LYS A 85 4.11 5.95 -0.62
N PHE A 86 3.00 6.24 -1.28
CA PHE A 86 2.97 6.24 -2.75
C PHE A 86 3.60 7.49 -3.35
N ALA A 87 4.16 7.36 -4.57
CA ALA A 87 4.72 8.47 -5.32
C ALA A 87 3.63 9.49 -5.69
N VAL A 88 4.00 10.77 -5.86
CA VAL A 88 3.07 11.87 -6.14
C VAL A 88 2.17 11.58 -7.35
N LEU A 89 2.69 10.95 -8.40
CA LEU A 89 1.94 10.60 -9.61
C LEU A 89 0.76 9.64 -9.34
N PHE A 90 0.75 8.94 -8.20
CA PHE A 90 -0.31 8.01 -7.85
C PHE A 90 -1.57 8.70 -7.29
N TRP A 91 -1.42 9.89 -6.70
CA TRP A 91 -2.50 10.66 -6.08
C TRP A 91 -3.16 11.60 -7.09
#